data_AF-C5LJW0-F1
#
_entry.id   AF-C5LJW0-F1
#
_cell.length_a   1.000
_cell.length_b   1.000
_cell.length_c   1.000
_cell.angle_alpha   90.00
_cell.angle_beta   90.00
_cell.angle_gamma   90.00
#
_symmetry.space_group_name_H-M   'P 1'
#
loop_
_entity.id
_entity.type
_entity.pdbx_description
1 polymer ?
#
loop_
_entity_poly.entity_id
_entity_poly.type
_entity_poly.pdbx_seq_one_letter_code
_entity_poly.pdbx_strand_id
1 'polypeptide(L)'
;MLVSALEARHSDAVATPLPPLLLCTVPMTPACEMRVFIPRQGEGEPIRLKSLYPRRVAGTGPVELRMSTSYLPEGHVYSVVFTSQWDSGQTFTADCAVNTDRMGVVLMAPSELLHTAWFQYGNDLYDVHLVIDRKYRSENRRALTVQSPSEIGSSSSGTEGSLSFEVFDMERGSNDIDGTSPYRNTPTNWTPLSE
;
A
#
# COMPACT_ATOMS: atom_id res chain seq x y z
N MET A 1 -76.89 -4.42 16.66
CA MET A 1 -75.76 -4.98 17.41
C MET A 1 -74.48 -4.73 16.62
N LEU A 2 -73.44 -4.21 17.30
CA LEU A 2 -72.00 -4.26 16.96
C LEU A 2 -71.57 -3.64 15.61
N VAL A 3 -71.15 -2.37 15.57
CA VAL A 3 -69.77 -1.85 15.75
C VAL A 3 -68.74 -2.55 14.85
N SER A 4 -68.17 -1.80 13.89
CA SER A 4 -66.73 -1.75 13.63
C SER A 4 -66.39 -0.55 12.75
N ALA A 5 -65.80 0.46 13.38
CA ALA A 5 -65.00 1.48 12.74
C ALA A 5 -63.67 0.86 12.29
N LEU A 6 -63.20 1.18 11.09
CA LEU A 6 -61.79 1.06 10.76
C LEU A 6 -61.39 2.28 9.92
N GLU A 7 -60.93 3.31 10.62
CA GLU A 7 -60.13 4.40 10.05
C GLU A 7 -58.81 3.80 9.51
N ALA A 8 -58.67 3.73 8.19
CA ALA A 8 -57.36 3.59 7.58
C ALA A 8 -56.76 5.00 7.46
N ARG A 9 -55.91 5.35 8.43
CA ARG A 9 -55.06 6.54 8.39
C ARG A 9 -54.09 6.41 7.22
N HIS A 10 -54.26 7.19 6.16
CA HIS A 10 -53.16 7.49 5.25
C HIS A 10 -52.13 8.28 6.06
N SER A 11 -51.03 7.62 6.38
CA SER A 11 -49.88 8.23 7.01
C SER A 11 -49.11 8.92 5.90
N ASP A 12 -49.27 10.24 5.77
CA ASP A 12 -48.36 11.09 5.01
C ASP A 12 -46.99 11.00 5.66
N ALA A 13 -46.19 10.04 5.22
CA ALA A 13 -44.78 9.95 5.56
C ALA A 13 -44.10 11.16 4.92
N VAL A 14 -43.93 12.21 5.72
CA VAL A 14 -43.08 13.36 5.40
C VAL A 14 -41.69 12.82 5.09
N ALA A 15 -41.35 12.73 3.81
CA ALA A 15 -40.02 12.38 3.36
C ALA A 15 -39.06 13.46 3.85
N THR A 16 -38.40 13.21 4.98
CA THR A 16 -37.35 14.09 5.48
C THR A 16 -36.24 14.14 4.42
N PRO A 17 -35.94 15.31 3.82
CA PRO A 17 -34.86 15.43 2.86
C PRO A 17 -33.55 15.06 3.56
N LEU A 18 -32.78 14.16 2.94
CA LEU A 18 -31.46 13.79 3.45
C LEU A 18 -30.59 15.05 3.57
N PRO A 19 -29.82 15.21 4.67
CA PRO A 19 -28.93 16.35 4.81
C PRO A 19 -27.94 16.38 3.64
N PRO A 20 -27.62 17.56 3.09
CA PRO A 20 -26.71 17.66 1.95
C PRO A 20 -25.33 17.14 2.34
N LEU A 21 -24.81 16.21 1.55
CA LEU A 21 -23.41 15.77 1.64
C LEU A 21 -22.53 16.91 1.13
N LEU A 22 -21.71 17.48 2.01
CA LEU A 22 -20.72 18.48 1.66
C LEU A 22 -19.43 17.77 1.21
N LEU A 23 -19.10 17.90 -0.08
CA LEU A 23 -17.84 17.44 -0.63
C LEU A 23 -16.73 18.43 -0.27
N CYS A 24 -16.02 18.17 0.82
CA CYS A 24 -14.86 18.97 1.24
C CYS A 24 -13.59 18.49 0.52
N THR A 25 -13.46 18.78 -0.78
CA THR A 25 -12.21 18.51 -1.50
C THR A 25 -11.27 19.69 -1.32
N VAL A 26 -10.26 19.54 -0.45
CA VAL A 26 -9.12 20.45 -0.45
C VAL A 26 -8.29 20.12 -1.69
N PRO A 27 -8.14 21.05 -2.65
CA PRO A 27 -7.31 20.80 -3.82
C PRO A 27 -5.89 20.51 -3.37
N MET A 28 -5.40 19.31 -3.66
CA MET A 28 -4.04 18.90 -3.36
C MET A 28 -3.19 19.14 -4.61
N THR A 29 -2.08 19.88 -4.46
CA THR A 29 -1.11 20.04 -5.53
C THR A 29 -0.54 18.67 -5.90
N PRO A 30 -0.57 18.25 -7.18
CA PRO A 30 0.03 17.00 -7.62
C PRO A 30 1.49 16.91 -7.18
N ALA A 31 1.93 15.73 -6.75
CA ALA A 31 3.28 15.55 -6.25
C ALA A 31 4.34 15.97 -7.27
N CYS A 32 4.12 15.80 -8.57
CA CYS A 32 5.06 16.24 -9.62
C CYS A 32 5.27 17.76 -9.69
N GLU A 33 4.28 18.55 -9.27
CA GLU A 33 4.31 20.02 -9.26
C GLU A 33 4.84 20.60 -7.95
N MET A 34 4.97 19.78 -6.90
CA MET A 34 5.54 20.21 -5.63
C MET A 34 7.03 20.56 -5.77
N ARG A 35 7.47 21.53 -4.96
CA ARG A 35 8.88 21.90 -4.89
C ARG A 35 9.68 20.79 -4.21
N VAL A 36 10.90 20.55 -4.69
CA VAL A 36 11.83 19.64 -4.02
C VAL A 36 12.17 20.18 -2.64
N PHE A 37 12.16 19.32 -1.64
CA PHE A 37 12.60 19.66 -0.29
C PHE A 37 14.11 19.89 -0.29
N ILE A 38 14.52 21.09 0.10
CA ILE A 38 15.91 21.48 0.30
C ILE A 38 16.08 21.70 1.81
N PRO A 39 16.85 20.85 2.51
CA PRO A 39 17.09 21.01 3.95
C PRO A 39 17.79 22.34 4.24
N ARG A 40 17.68 22.84 5.48
CA ARG A 40 18.45 24.01 5.89
C ARG A 40 19.93 23.64 5.97
N GLN A 41 20.81 24.65 5.95
CA GLN A 41 22.25 24.43 6.12
C GLN A 41 22.51 23.63 7.41
N GLY A 42 23.14 22.47 7.27
CA GLY A 42 23.45 21.55 8.37
C GLY A 42 22.46 20.39 8.57
N GLU A 43 21.31 20.38 7.90
CA GLU A 43 20.31 19.29 7.99
C GLU A 43 20.52 18.17 6.96
N GLY A 44 21.54 18.31 6.10
CA GLY A 44 21.98 17.29 5.15
C GLY A 44 21.62 17.60 3.69
N GLU A 45 21.62 16.54 2.89
CA GLU A 45 21.33 16.57 1.45
C GLU A 45 19.82 16.47 1.17
N PRO A 46 19.35 16.89 -0.02
CA PRO A 46 17.98 16.65 -0.46
C PRO A 46 17.52 15.20 -0.27
N ILE A 47 16.23 15.02 0.03
CA ILE A 47 15.69 13.69 0.28
C ILE A 47 15.54 12.94 -1.05
N ARG A 48 16.25 11.81 -1.16
CA ARG A 48 16.29 10.93 -2.34
C ARG A 48 15.75 9.56 -2.02
N LEU A 49 14.93 9.03 -2.90
CA LEU A 49 14.40 7.67 -2.84
C LEU A 49 15.43 6.70 -3.44
N LYS A 50 15.98 5.79 -2.63
CA LYS A 50 16.99 4.81 -3.04
C LYS A 50 16.35 3.53 -3.58
N SER A 51 15.34 3.02 -2.91
CA SER A 51 14.62 1.81 -3.33
C SER A 51 13.18 1.84 -2.85
N LEU A 52 12.34 1.07 -3.54
CA LEU A 52 10.98 0.71 -3.14
C LEU A 52 10.89 -0.81 -3.26
N TYR A 53 10.36 -1.47 -2.23
CA TYR A 53 10.16 -2.91 -2.20
C TYR A 53 8.82 -3.25 -1.52
N PRO A 54 8.04 -4.19 -2.08
CA PRO A 54 8.16 -4.73 -3.44
C PRO A 54 7.97 -3.64 -4.52
N ARG A 55 8.55 -3.84 -5.72
CA ARG A 55 8.36 -2.93 -6.88
C ARG A 55 7.15 -3.30 -7.73
N ARG A 56 6.65 -4.51 -7.57
CA ARG A 56 5.49 -5.07 -8.26
C ARG A 56 4.60 -5.71 -7.23
N VAL A 57 3.32 -5.41 -7.28
CA VAL A 57 2.31 -5.91 -6.34
C VAL A 57 1.09 -6.33 -7.13
N ALA A 58 0.37 -7.35 -6.68
CA ALA A 58 -1.02 -7.54 -7.09
C ALA A 58 -1.91 -7.47 -5.86
N GLY A 59 -3.08 -6.88 -6.05
CA GLY A 59 -3.99 -6.59 -4.96
C GLY A 59 -5.17 -7.54 -4.88
N THR A 60 -5.17 -8.46 -3.91
CA THR A 60 -6.39 -9.01 -3.27
C THR A 60 -6.47 -8.62 -1.79
N GLY A 61 -5.42 -8.03 -1.21
CA GLY A 61 -5.27 -7.82 0.23
C GLY A 61 -4.21 -6.77 0.59
N PRO A 62 -3.96 -6.57 1.89
CA PRO A 62 -3.04 -5.54 2.38
C PRO A 62 -1.60 -5.81 1.96
N VAL A 63 -0.93 -4.79 1.39
CA VAL A 63 0.46 -4.87 0.94
C VAL A 63 1.32 -3.87 1.69
N GLU A 64 2.33 -4.35 2.41
CA GLU A 64 3.35 -3.51 3.03
C GLU A 64 4.40 -3.10 1.99
N LEU A 65 4.68 -1.81 1.89
CA LEU A 65 5.75 -1.25 1.07
C LEU A 65 6.84 -0.68 1.99
N ARG A 66 8.09 -0.97 1.63
CA ARG A 66 9.29 -0.46 2.29
C ARG A 66 10.07 0.39 1.32
N MET A 67 10.33 1.64 1.71
CA MET A 67 11.04 2.60 0.88
C MET A 67 12.31 3.06 1.60
N SER A 68 13.48 2.81 1.00
CA SER A 68 14.75 3.33 1.52
C SER A 68 15.01 4.72 0.94
N THR A 69 15.54 5.60 1.76
CA THR A 69 15.80 7.00 1.43
C THR A 69 17.22 7.44 1.82
N SER A 70 17.60 8.66 1.46
CA SER A 70 18.59 9.42 2.24
C SER A 70 17.99 9.78 3.62
N TYR A 71 18.83 10.35 4.49
CA TYR A 71 18.42 10.71 5.85
C TYR A 71 17.19 11.62 5.84
N LEU A 72 16.21 11.29 6.69
CA LEU A 72 14.96 12.03 6.85
C LEU A 72 15.07 12.95 8.08
N PRO A 73 15.15 14.29 7.92
CA PRO A 73 15.30 15.21 9.05
C PRO A 73 14.16 15.13 10.09
N GLU A 74 14.46 15.53 11.33
CA GLU A 74 13.47 15.52 12.41
C GLU A 74 12.46 16.67 12.29
N GLY A 75 11.32 16.54 12.98
CA GLY A 75 10.31 17.60 13.04
C GLY A 75 9.44 17.75 11.79
N HIS A 76 9.59 16.87 10.80
CA HIS A 76 8.77 16.86 9.59
C HIS A 76 7.73 15.73 9.58
N VAL A 77 6.65 15.97 8.85
CA VAL A 77 5.61 14.97 8.59
C VAL A 77 5.82 14.39 7.20
N TYR A 78 5.86 13.06 7.11
CA TYR A 78 6.09 12.33 5.87
C TYR A 78 4.83 11.57 5.45
N SER A 79 4.54 11.61 4.16
CA SER A 79 3.53 10.76 3.52
C SER A 79 4.04 10.29 2.16
N VAL A 80 3.44 9.25 1.60
CA VAL A 80 3.77 8.76 0.27
C VAL A 80 2.61 9.03 -0.65
N VAL A 81 2.92 9.58 -1.83
CA VAL A 81 1.94 9.82 -2.89
C VAL A 81 2.26 8.95 -4.08
N PHE A 82 1.24 8.29 -4.59
CA PHE A 82 1.24 7.48 -5.80
C PHE A 82 0.46 8.23 -6.87
N THR A 83 1.07 8.51 -8.01
CA THR A 83 0.42 9.18 -9.14
C THR A 83 0.34 8.21 -10.31
N SER A 84 -0.87 7.94 -10.81
CA SER A 84 -1.06 7.12 -12.01
C SER A 84 -0.38 7.77 -13.20
N GLN A 85 0.41 7.01 -13.95
CA GLN A 85 1.01 7.48 -15.19
C GLN A 85 0.04 7.46 -16.37
N TRP A 86 -1.08 6.72 -16.26
CA TRP A 86 -2.01 6.49 -17.37
C TRP A 86 -3.31 7.27 -17.22
N ASP A 87 -3.87 7.31 -16.02
CA ASP A 87 -5.16 7.94 -15.76
C ASP A 87 -4.96 9.36 -15.22
N SER A 88 -4.83 10.33 -16.14
CA SER A 88 -4.98 11.78 -15.92
C SER A 88 -4.32 12.41 -14.67
N GLY A 89 -3.35 11.73 -14.05
CA GLY A 89 -2.73 12.16 -12.79
C GLY A 89 -3.54 11.81 -11.54
N GLN A 90 -4.41 10.79 -11.57
CA GLN A 90 -5.07 10.26 -10.37
C GLN A 90 -4.03 9.98 -9.28
N THR A 91 -4.30 10.45 -8.06
CA THR A 91 -3.38 10.30 -6.93
C THR A 91 -3.98 9.52 -5.78
N PHE A 92 -3.15 8.71 -5.15
CA PHE A 92 -3.43 8.04 -3.90
C PHE A 92 -2.39 8.47 -2.88
N THR A 93 -2.81 8.66 -1.62
CA THR A 93 -1.91 9.06 -0.54
C THR A 93 -1.95 8.03 0.57
N ALA A 94 -0.79 7.72 1.15
CA ALA A 94 -0.67 6.87 2.32
C ALA A 94 0.19 7.56 3.38
N ASP A 95 -0.25 7.45 4.63
CA ASP A 95 0.60 7.75 5.77
C ASP A 95 1.71 6.70 5.89
N CYS A 96 2.86 7.10 6.42
CA CYS A 96 4.00 6.20 6.56
C CYS A 96 4.67 6.34 7.94
N ALA A 97 5.23 5.22 8.40
CA ALA A 97 6.08 5.19 9.59
C ALA A 97 7.53 5.40 9.15
N VAL A 98 8.22 6.36 9.77
CA VAL A 98 9.66 6.58 9.57
C VAL A 98 10.43 5.48 10.31
N ASN A 99 11.41 4.88 9.63
CA ASN A 99 12.29 3.89 10.25
C ASN A 99 13.09 4.50 11.41
N THR A 100 13.49 3.67 12.38
CA THR A 100 14.27 4.12 13.54
C THR A 100 15.63 4.73 13.18
N ASP A 101 16.23 4.27 12.08
CA ASP A 101 17.47 4.82 11.53
C ASP A 101 17.26 6.11 10.70
N ARG A 102 16.01 6.50 10.48
CA ARG A 102 15.57 7.62 9.63
C ARG A 102 16.08 7.52 8.18
N MET A 103 16.41 6.32 7.70
CA MET A 103 16.90 6.04 6.35
C MET A 103 15.85 5.36 5.46
N GLY A 104 14.59 5.50 5.82
CA GLY A 104 13.47 4.97 5.06
C GLY A 104 12.14 5.13 5.76
N VAL A 105 11.09 4.67 5.09
CA VAL A 105 9.73 4.60 5.61
C VAL A 105 9.08 3.26 5.27
N VAL A 106 8.11 2.86 6.08
CA VAL A 106 7.21 1.73 5.85
C VAL A 106 5.78 2.23 5.78
N LEU A 107 4.99 1.68 4.86
CA LEU A 107 3.59 2.04 4.69
C LEU A 107 2.77 0.86 4.19
N MET A 108 1.47 0.93 4.39
CA MET A 108 0.52 0.05 3.71
C MET A 108 0.08 0.72 2.40
N ALA A 109 0.10 -0.03 1.30
CA ALA A 109 -0.44 0.43 0.03
C ALA A 109 -1.95 0.70 0.19
N PRO A 110 -2.48 1.84 -0.30
CA PRO A 110 -3.92 2.12 -0.25
C PRO A 110 -4.72 1.02 -0.96
N SER A 111 -5.80 0.55 -0.34
CA SER A 111 -6.67 -0.47 -0.93
C SER A 111 -7.24 -0.05 -2.27
N GLU A 112 -7.55 1.24 -2.42
CA GLU A 112 -8.10 1.82 -3.65
C GLU A 112 -7.10 1.72 -4.79
N LEU A 113 -5.82 1.95 -4.52
CA LEU A 113 -4.72 1.78 -5.48
C LEU A 113 -4.55 0.32 -5.90
N LEU A 114 -4.78 -0.62 -4.99
CA LEU A 114 -4.67 -2.05 -5.28
C LEU A 114 -5.88 -2.57 -6.08
N HIS A 115 -7.04 -1.93 -5.93
CA HIS A 115 -8.28 -2.30 -6.60
C HIS A 115 -8.35 -1.82 -8.07
N THR A 116 -7.65 -0.75 -8.46
CA THR A 116 -7.71 -0.24 -9.86
C THR A 116 -7.26 -1.30 -10.88
N ALA A 117 -6.17 -2.01 -10.59
CA ALA A 117 -5.64 -3.07 -11.45
C ALA A 117 -6.60 -4.27 -11.59
N TRP A 118 -7.56 -4.43 -10.66
CA TRP A 118 -8.59 -5.47 -10.75
C TRP A 118 -9.61 -5.21 -11.85
N PHE A 119 -10.00 -3.94 -12.03
CA PHE A 119 -11.13 -3.59 -12.89
C PHE A 119 -10.69 -3.20 -14.32
N GLN A 120 -9.44 -2.78 -14.52
CA GLN A 120 -8.97 -2.24 -15.81
C GLN A 120 -8.22 -3.23 -16.71
N TYR A 121 -8.20 -4.54 -16.41
CA TYR A 121 -7.57 -5.58 -17.25
C TYR A 121 -6.14 -5.21 -17.72
N GLY A 122 -5.30 -4.69 -16.81
CA GLY A 122 -3.95 -4.30 -17.17
C GLY A 122 -3.08 -3.96 -15.97
N ASN A 123 -1.76 -3.94 -16.22
CA ASN A 123 -0.77 -3.46 -15.27
C ASN A 123 -0.83 -1.93 -15.18
N ASP A 124 -1.11 -1.43 -13.99
CA ASP A 124 -1.00 0.00 -13.69
C ASP A 124 0.42 0.35 -13.24
N LEU A 125 0.88 1.54 -13.66
CA LEU A 125 2.19 2.07 -13.30
C LEU A 125 2.02 3.39 -12.57
N TYR A 126 2.61 3.47 -11.38
CA TYR A 126 2.52 4.63 -10.51
C TYR A 126 3.90 5.25 -10.29
N ASP A 127 3.97 6.57 -10.46
CA ASP A 127 5.06 7.37 -9.92
C ASP A 127 4.88 7.53 -8.41
N VAL A 128 5.92 7.21 -7.65
CA VAL A 128 5.93 7.23 -6.19
C VAL A 128 6.85 8.35 -5.71
N HIS A 129 6.28 9.26 -4.92
CA HIS A 129 6.96 10.37 -4.30
C HIS A 129 6.83 10.30 -2.78
N LEU A 130 7.88 10.70 -2.06
CA LEU A 130 7.75 11.05 -0.64
C LEU A 130 7.39 12.52 -0.55
N VAL A 131 6.31 12.84 0.16
CA VAL A 131 5.84 14.19 0.42
C VAL A 131 6.20 14.58 1.85
N ILE A 132 6.67 15.82 2.01
CA ILE A 132 7.14 16.40 3.27
C ILE A 132 6.25 17.60 3.60
N ASP A 133 5.67 17.59 4.81
CA ASP A 133 4.79 18.63 5.35
C ASP A 133 3.64 19.01 4.42
N ARG A 134 3.19 18.06 3.58
CA ARG A 134 2.15 18.26 2.54
C ARG A 134 2.48 19.39 1.56
N LYS A 135 3.74 19.79 1.45
CA LYS A 135 4.16 20.99 0.68
C LYS A 135 5.36 20.73 -0.23
N TYR A 136 6.25 19.84 0.16
CA TYR A 136 7.46 19.53 -0.59
C TYR A 136 7.49 18.06 -1.00
N ARG A 137 8.37 17.73 -1.96
CA ARG A 137 8.60 16.36 -2.41
C ARG A 137 10.05 15.95 -2.34
N SER A 138 10.28 14.64 -2.36
CA SER A 138 11.58 14.04 -2.67
C SER A 138 12.11 14.53 -4.02
N GLU A 139 13.43 14.63 -4.13
CA GLU A 139 14.13 15.09 -5.33
C GLU A 139 13.74 14.25 -6.56
N ASN A 140 13.79 12.93 -6.39
CA ASN A 140 13.43 11.96 -7.42
C ASN A 140 12.12 11.22 -7.09
N ARG A 141 11.69 10.40 -8.04
CA ARG A 141 10.55 9.48 -7.92
C ARG A 141 10.99 8.03 -8.08
N ARG A 142 10.16 7.10 -7.61
CA ARG A 142 10.26 5.66 -7.92
C ARG A 142 9.02 5.21 -8.66
N ALA A 143 9.04 3.99 -9.17
CA ALA A 143 7.91 3.40 -9.87
C ALA A 143 7.40 2.18 -9.09
N LEU A 144 6.08 2.06 -8.99
CA LEU A 144 5.38 0.88 -8.50
C LEU A 144 4.49 0.35 -9.61
N THR A 145 4.60 -0.94 -9.91
CA THR A 145 3.67 -1.61 -10.81
C THR A 145 2.62 -2.36 -10.00
N VAL A 146 1.34 -2.09 -10.27
CA VAL A 146 0.23 -2.83 -9.70
C VAL A 146 -0.33 -3.73 -10.81
N GLN A 147 -0.30 -5.04 -10.58
CA GLN A 147 -0.67 -6.04 -11.56
C GLN A 147 -2.00 -6.67 -11.19
N SER A 148 -2.72 -7.16 -12.20
CA SER A 148 -3.84 -8.04 -11.96
C SER A 148 -3.34 -9.35 -11.31
N PRO A 149 -4.09 -9.95 -10.36
CA PRO A 149 -3.68 -11.20 -9.71
C PRO A 149 -3.42 -12.35 -10.71
N SER A 150 -4.10 -12.34 -11.87
CA SER A 150 -3.93 -13.32 -12.94
C SER A 150 -2.57 -13.26 -13.66
N GLU A 151 -1.86 -12.13 -13.59
CA GLU A 151 -0.62 -11.92 -14.37
C GLU A 151 0.67 -12.26 -13.60
N ILE A 152 0.60 -12.41 -12.27
CA ILE A 152 1.77 -12.74 -11.45
C ILE A 152 2.36 -14.13 -11.80
N GLY A 153 1.55 -15.05 -12.35
CA GLY A 153 1.95 -16.41 -12.67
C GLY A 153 2.66 -16.62 -14.02
N SER A 154 2.84 -15.58 -14.86
CA SER A 154 3.30 -15.75 -16.25
C SER A 154 4.67 -15.13 -16.58
N SER A 155 5.51 -14.82 -15.60
CA SER A 155 6.86 -14.26 -15.86
C SER A 155 7.96 -14.97 -15.07
N SER A 156 8.19 -16.25 -15.39
CA SER A 156 9.44 -16.96 -15.07
C SER A 156 10.14 -17.38 -16.37
N SER A 157 10.63 -16.41 -17.13
CA SER A 157 11.68 -16.65 -18.14
C SER A 157 12.63 -15.45 -18.18
N GLY A 158 13.37 -15.29 -17.09
CA GLY A 158 14.54 -14.42 -17.01
C GLY A 158 15.58 -15.18 -16.22
N THR A 159 16.55 -15.76 -16.93
CA THR A 159 17.72 -16.43 -16.35
C THR A 159 18.46 -15.50 -15.38
N GLU A 160 18.88 -16.09 -14.26
CA GLU A 160 19.78 -15.60 -13.22
C GLU A 160 19.14 -14.87 -12.01
N GLY A 161 19.11 -15.59 -10.88
CA GLY A 161 18.87 -15.03 -9.55
C GLY A 161 17.52 -15.42 -8.95
N SER A 162 17.40 -16.67 -8.51
CA SER A 162 16.27 -17.17 -7.71
C SER A 162 15.97 -16.23 -6.53
N LEU A 163 14.84 -15.52 -6.57
CA LEU A 163 14.24 -14.85 -5.43
C LEU A 163 12.85 -15.46 -5.24
N SER A 164 12.73 -16.30 -4.22
CA SER A 164 11.46 -16.88 -3.77
C SER A 164 10.47 -15.78 -3.44
N PHE A 165 9.28 -15.86 -4.02
CA PHE A 165 8.13 -15.04 -3.66
C PHE A 165 7.35 -15.78 -2.56
N GLU A 166 7.03 -15.11 -1.46
CA GLU A 166 6.04 -15.62 -0.51
C GLU A 166 4.65 -15.15 -0.96
N VAL A 167 3.87 -16.08 -1.49
CA VAL A 167 2.41 -15.91 -1.60
C VAL A 167 1.85 -16.12 -0.20
N PHE A 168 1.26 -15.07 0.39
CA PHE A 168 0.45 -15.24 1.59
C PHE A 168 -0.94 -15.71 1.17
N ASP A 169 -1.10 -17.02 0.97
CA ASP A 169 -2.42 -17.64 0.93
C ASP A 169 -2.97 -17.72 2.35
N MET A 170 -3.93 -16.84 2.66
CA MET A 170 -4.76 -16.99 3.86
C MET A 170 -5.91 -17.94 3.54
N GLU A 171 -5.59 -19.23 3.38
CA GLU A 171 -6.58 -20.28 3.18
C GLU A 171 -7.39 -20.50 4.48
N ARG A 172 -8.70 -20.53 4.29
CA ARG A 172 -9.74 -20.82 5.27
C ARG A 172 -9.55 -22.21 5.88
N GLY A 173 -9.71 -22.29 7.20
CA GLY A 173 -10.50 -23.33 7.87
C GLY A 173 -10.21 -24.79 7.50
N SER A 174 -9.20 -25.36 8.17
CA SER A 174 -9.12 -26.74 8.68
C SER A 174 -10.31 -27.66 8.33
N ASN A 175 -10.02 -28.73 7.58
CA ASN A 175 -10.41 -30.10 7.94
C ASN A 175 -9.48 -31.13 7.25
N ASP A 176 -9.15 -32.18 8.02
CA ASP A 176 -8.66 -33.50 7.61
C ASP A 176 -7.13 -33.76 7.45
N ILE A 177 -6.53 -34.21 8.57
CA ILE A 177 -5.82 -35.50 8.78
C ILE A 177 -5.19 -36.17 7.54
N ASP A 178 -3.85 -36.19 7.41
CA ASP A 178 -2.95 -37.28 7.82
C ASP A 178 -1.56 -37.15 7.13
N GLY A 179 -0.50 -37.60 7.82
CA GLY A 179 0.68 -38.19 7.16
C GLY A 179 1.81 -37.29 6.61
N THR A 180 2.95 -37.34 7.32
CA THR A 180 4.35 -37.30 6.81
C THR A 180 4.96 -35.94 6.40
N SER A 181 5.74 -35.35 7.33
CA SER A 181 6.66 -34.24 7.09
C SER A 181 8.11 -34.76 6.93
N PRO A 182 8.87 -34.40 5.86
CA PRO A 182 10.24 -34.88 5.72
C PRO A 182 11.29 -33.77 5.63
N TYR A 183 11.35 -32.80 6.56
CA TYR A 183 12.55 -31.91 6.66
C TYR A 183 12.84 -31.49 8.11
N ARG A 184 13.58 -32.33 8.84
CA ARG A 184 14.24 -31.94 10.09
C ARG A 184 15.64 -32.56 10.15
N ASN A 185 16.64 -31.84 9.66
CA ASN A 185 18.06 -32.15 9.91
C ASN A 185 18.79 -30.88 10.38
N THR A 186 18.84 -30.69 11.68
CA THR A 186 19.81 -29.83 12.39
C THR A 186 21.01 -30.70 12.79
N PRO A 187 22.26 -30.32 12.50
CA PRO A 187 23.43 -31.05 13.00
C PRO A 187 23.81 -30.51 14.39
N THR A 188 23.80 -31.36 15.41
CA THR A 188 24.43 -31.09 16.71
C THR A 188 25.00 -32.39 17.29
N ASN A 189 26.33 -32.48 17.34
CA ASN A 189 27.09 -33.33 18.27
C ASN A 189 28.55 -32.87 18.17
N TRP A 190 29.05 -31.97 19.04
CA TRP A 190 29.52 -32.22 20.41
C TRP A 190 30.41 -33.47 20.52
N THR A 191 31.72 -33.21 20.49
CA THR A 191 32.81 -34.09 20.91
C THR A 191 32.74 -34.38 22.41
N PRO A 192 33.24 -35.56 22.85
CA PRO A 192 33.83 -35.69 24.16
C PRO A 192 35.34 -36.05 24.08
N LEU A 193 36.06 -35.53 25.07
CA LEU A 193 37.50 -35.67 25.32
C LEU A 193 37.92 -37.08 25.79
N SER A 194 39.09 -37.49 25.29
CA SER A 194 40.21 -38.28 25.86
C SER A 194 39.98 -39.34 26.95
N GLU A 195 40.56 -40.52 26.72
CA GLU A 195 41.78 -41.02 27.41
C GLU A 195 42.72 -41.67 26.39
#